data_AF-T1ACB8-F1
#
_entry.id   AF-T1ACB8-F1
#
_cell.length_a   1.000
_cell.length_b   1.000
_cell.length_c   1.000
_cell.angle_alpha   90.00
_cell.angle_beta   90.00
_cell.angle_gamma   90.00
#
_symmetry.space_group_name_H-M   'P 1'
#
loop_
_entity.id
_entity.type
_entity.pdbx_description
1 polymer ?
#
loop_
_entity_poly.entity_id
_entity_poly.type
_entity_poly.pdbx_seq_one_letter_code
_entity_poly.pdbx_strand_id
1 'polypeptide(L)'
;MPLFTDRESGLRGVTRLLERAGFYLFDLHHVRPTPFDLIARRDSTLLLIKVLKNVDALDPQDATLLRTLAEALGAVPLVVGRATGARALQD
;
A
#
# COMPACT_ATOMS: atom_id res chain seq x y z
N MET A 1 -12.51 -6.36 14.76
CA MET A 1 -13.02 -6.03 13.41
C MET A 1 -12.08 -6.61 12.38
N PRO A 2 -12.54 -7.31 11.33
CA PRO A 2 -11.66 -7.78 10.26
C PRO A 2 -11.01 -6.59 9.55
N LEU A 3 -9.69 -6.65 9.34
CA LEU A 3 -8.89 -5.58 8.75
C LEU A 3 -9.15 -5.37 7.25
N PHE A 4 -9.65 -6.39 6.53
CA PHE A 4 -9.87 -6.35 5.09
C PHE A 4 -11.14 -7.12 4.72
N THR A 5 -12.25 -6.43 4.45
CA THR A 5 -13.46 -7.03 3.83
C THR A 5 -13.56 -6.66 2.35
N ASP A 6 -13.06 -5.48 2.02
CA ASP A 6 -12.95 -4.86 0.71
C ASP A 6 -11.68 -3.99 0.67
N ARG A 7 -11.36 -3.36 -0.46
CA ARG A 7 -10.18 -2.49 -0.57
C ARG A 7 -10.27 -1.29 0.38
N GLU A 8 -11.46 -0.74 0.57
CA GLU A 8 -11.73 0.47 1.34
C GLU A 8 -11.49 0.26 2.86
N SER A 9 -11.97 -0.85 3.40
CA SER A 9 -11.68 -1.30 4.77
C SER A 9 -10.20 -1.61 4.94
N GLY A 10 -9.54 -2.19 3.94
CA GLY A 10 -8.10 -2.36 3.87
C GLY A 10 -7.35 -1.04 4.00
N LEU A 11 -7.71 -0.05 3.18
CA LEU A 11 -7.15 1.31 3.23
C LEU A 11 -7.32 1.91 4.62
N ARG A 12 -8.54 1.92 5.16
CA ARG A 12 -8.80 2.43 6.52
C ARG A 12 -8.00 1.71 7.60
N GLY A 13 -7.79 0.41 7.46
CA GLY A 13 -7.00 -0.41 8.38
C GLY A 13 -5.52 -0.04 8.34
N VAL A 14 -4.97 0.07 7.14
CA VAL A 14 -3.58 0.49 6.89
C VAL A 14 -3.34 1.91 7.40
N THR A 15 -4.22 2.86 7.06
CA THR A 15 -4.18 4.25 7.55
C THR A 15 -4.11 4.29 9.07
N ARG A 16 -5.06 3.65 9.76
CA ARG A 16 -5.09 3.61 11.23
C ARG A 16 -3.85 2.97 11.85
N LEU A 17 -3.31 1.91 11.23
CA LEU A 17 -2.10 1.24 11.72
C LEU A 17 -0.89 2.16 11.62
N LEU A 18 -0.72 2.85 10.49
CA LEU A 18 0.39 3.75 10.24
C LEU A 18 0.31 5.02 11.10
N GLU A 19 -0.88 5.61 11.26
CA GLU A 19 -1.11 6.73 12.18
C GLU A 19 -0.72 6.37 13.62
N ARG A 20 -1.17 5.20 14.10
CA ARG A 20 -0.81 4.69 15.44
C ARG A 20 0.69 4.42 15.59
N ALA A 21 1.36 4.08 14.48
CA ALA A 21 2.81 3.93 14.43
C ALA A 21 3.55 5.28 14.30
N GLY A 22 2.84 6.42 14.27
CA GLY A 22 3.43 7.75 14.21
C GLY A 22 3.82 8.20 12.80
N PHE A 23 3.28 7.59 11.76
CA PHE A 23 3.46 8.09 10.40
C PHE A 23 2.50 9.24 10.11
N TYR A 24 3.01 10.25 9.40
CA TYR A 24 2.19 11.23 8.71
C TYR A 24 1.76 10.67 7.35
N LEU A 25 0.48 10.78 7.01
CA LEU A 25 -0.11 10.16 5.83
C LEU A 25 -0.61 11.19 4.82
N PHE A 26 -0.42 10.87 3.54
CA PHE A 26 -1.09 11.51 2.41
C PHE A 26 -1.96 10.48 1.71
N ASP A 27 -3.25 10.77 1.63
CA ASP A 27 -4.23 9.93 0.95
C ASP A 27 -4.38 10.34 -0.52
N LEU A 28 -4.10 9.41 -1.43
CA LEU A 28 -4.16 9.58 -2.87
C LEU A 28 -5.07 8.54 -3.54
N HIS A 29 -5.87 7.78 -2.78
CA HIS A 29 -6.58 6.61 -3.34
C HIS A 29 -7.59 6.96 -4.45
N HIS A 30 -8.01 8.23 -4.56
CA HIS A 30 -8.85 8.79 -5.62
C HIS A 30 -8.10 9.61 -6.68
N VAL A 31 -6.80 9.85 -6.52
CA VAL A 31 -5.99 10.59 -7.49
C VAL A 31 -5.53 9.63 -8.58
N ARG A 32 -5.62 10.05 -9.84
CA ARG A 32 -5.16 9.26 -11.01
C ARG A 32 -4.47 10.17 -12.02
N PRO A 33 -3.44 9.68 -12.74
CA PRO A 33 -2.87 8.33 -12.65
C PRO A 33 -1.83 8.23 -11.51
N THR A 34 -2.05 7.36 -10.51
CA THR A 34 -1.05 7.04 -9.49
C THR A 34 -0.95 5.51 -9.32
N PRO A 35 0.26 4.94 -9.24
CA PRO A 35 0.43 3.50 -9.07
C PRO A 35 0.29 3.07 -7.60
N PHE A 36 0.02 3.99 -6.66
CA PHE A 36 -0.17 3.73 -5.22
C PHE A 36 -1.33 4.56 -4.67
N ASP A 37 -1.77 4.19 -3.47
CA ASP A 37 -2.94 4.77 -2.80
C ASP A 37 -2.56 5.70 -1.66
N LEU A 38 -1.48 5.41 -0.93
CA LEU A 38 -1.06 6.21 0.22
C LEU A 38 0.43 6.52 0.13
N ILE A 39 0.81 7.68 0.66
CA ILE A 39 2.19 8.00 1.03
C ILE A 39 2.24 8.07 2.56
N ALA A 40 3.24 7.45 3.17
CA ALA A 40 3.45 7.53 4.61
C ALA A 40 4.88 7.98 4.91
N ARG A 41 5.06 8.94 5.82
CA ARG A 41 6.38 9.39 6.24
C ARG A 41 6.54 9.39 7.75
N ARG A 42 7.69 8.88 8.23
CA ARG A 42 8.14 8.98 9.61
C ARG A 42 9.67 9.05 9.61
N ASP A 43 10.22 10.13 10.16
CA ASP A 43 11.65 10.41 10.17
C ASP A 43 12.27 10.33 8.75
N SER A 44 13.22 9.42 8.54
CA SER A 44 13.85 9.13 7.25
C SER A 44 13.10 8.09 6.41
N THR A 45 12.06 7.45 6.96
CA THR A 45 11.27 6.44 6.24
C THR A 45 10.16 7.11 5.44
N LEU A 46 10.18 6.89 4.12
CA LEU A 46 9.10 7.24 3.19
C LEU A 46 8.55 5.94 2.60
N LEU A 47 7.24 5.74 2.67
CA LEU A 47 6.55 4.58 2.11
C LEU A 47 5.63 5.01 0.98
N LEU A 48 5.66 4.28 -0.14
CA LEU A 48 4.66 4.35 -1.20
C LEU A 48 3.82 3.08 -1.14
N ILE A 49 2.52 3.21 -0.83
CA ILE A 49 1.70 2.07 -0.42
C ILE A 49 0.56 1.85 -1.41
N LYS A 50 0.53 0.68 -2.05
CA LYS A 50 -0.60 0.20 -2.85
C LYS A 50 -1.46 -0.72 -1.99
N VAL A 51 -2.76 -0.49 -1.94
CA VAL A 51 -3.73 -1.36 -1.28
C VAL A 51 -4.61 -2.05 -2.30
N LEU A 52 -4.53 -3.39 -2.34
CA LEU A 52 -5.26 -4.26 -3.25
C LEU A 52 -6.23 -5.15 -2.48
N LYS A 53 -7.36 -5.50 -3.11
CA LYS A 53 -8.27 -6.52 -2.56
C LYS A 53 -7.64 -7.92 -2.63
N ASN A 54 -7.00 -8.24 -3.75
CA ASN A 54 -6.18 -9.44 -3.96
C ASN A 54 -4.81 -9.00 -4.49
N VAL A 55 -3.72 -9.51 -3.91
CA VAL A 55 -2.35 -9.21 -4.37
C VAL A 55 -2.08 -9.71 -5.79
N ASP A 56 -2.76 -10.76 -6.26
CA ASP A 56 -2.62 -11.23 -7.66
C ASP A 56 -3.18 -10.23 -8.67
N ALA A 57 -3.96 -9.23 -8.23
CA ALA A 57 -4.47 -8.15 -9.06
C ALA A 57 -3.45 -7.01 -9.28
N LEU A 58 -2.20 -7.18 -8.81
CA LEU A 58 -1.15 -6.21 -9.07
C LEU A 58 -0.76 -6.22 -10.55
N ASP A 59 -1.03 -5.12 -11.23
CA ASP A 59 -0.64 -4.94 -12.63
C ASP A 59 0.90 -4.77 -12.76
N PRO A 60 1.56 -5.43 -13.72
CA PRO A 60 3.01 -5.32 -13.91
C PRO A 60 3.52 -3.91 -14.24
N GLN A 61 2.72 -3.09 -14.94
CA GLN A 61 3.08 -1.70 -15.23
C GLN A 61 3.00 -0.86 -13.95
N ASP A 62 1.94 -1.03 -13.16
CA ASP A 62 1.83 -0.39 -11.85
C ASP A 62 2.97 -0.79 -10.91
N ALA A 63 3.35 -2.07 -10.89
CA ALA A 63 4.47 -2.57 -10.09
C ALA A 63 5.80 -1.93 -10.51
N THR A 64 6.03 -1.81 -11.82
CA THR A 64 7.23 -1.18 -12.38
C THR A 64 7.26 0.30 -12.02
N LEU A 65 6.16 1.03 -12.21
CA LEU A 65 6.06 2.45 -11.88
C LEU A 65 6.21 2.70 -10.38
N LEU A 66 5.58 1.89 -9.54
CA LEU A 66 5.70 1.97 -8.08
C LEU A 66 7.16 1.83 -7.64
N ARG A 67 7.86 0.83 -8.20
CA ARG A 67 9.28 0.60 -7.93
C ARG A 67 10.15 1.77 -8.40
N THR A 68 9.98 2.21 -9.64
CA THR A 68 10.76 3.33 -10.22
C THR A 68 10.58 4.61 -9.41
N LEU A 69 9.35 4.92 -9.00
CA LEU A 69 9.08 6.09 -8.15
C LEU A 69 9.70 5.94 -6.77
N ALA A 70 9.65 4.74 -6.19
CA ALA A 70 10.26 4.50 -4.89
C ALA A 70 11.78 4.68 -4.95
N GLU A 71 12.45 4.12 -5.96
CA GLU A 71 13.89 4.30 -6.20
C GLU A 71 14.25 5.77 -6.38
N ALA A 72 13.50 6.51 -7.21
CA ALA A 72 13.74 7.93 -7.46
C ALA A 72 13.56 8.82 -6.21
N LEU A 73 12.65 8.44 -5.30
CA LEU A 73 12.32 9.21 -4.09
C LEU A 73 13.08 8.73 -2.84
N GLY A 74 13.88 7.67 -2.94
CA GLY A 74 14.47 7.01 -1.77
C GLY A 74 13.41 6.44 -0.82
N ALA A 75 12.26 6.03 -1.36
CA ALA A 75 11.15 5.45 -0.61
C ALA A 75 11.19 3.92 -0.63
N VAL A 76 10.41 3.31 0.26
CA VAL A 76 10.15 1.86 0.27
C VAL A 76 8.80 1.62 -0.42
N PRO A 77 8.74 0.86 -1.52
CA PRO A 77 7.48 0.46 -2.12
C PRO A 77 6.85 -0.67 -1.30
N LEU A 78 5.57 -0.53 -0.95
CA LEU A 78 4.82 -1.52 -0.16
C LEU A 78 3.50 -1.87 -0.86
N VAL A 79 3.25 -3.16 -1.04
CA VAL A 79 1.96 -3.66 -1.54
C VAL A 79 1.27 -4.39 -0.41
N VAL A 80 0.05 -3.96 -0.08
CA VAL A 80 -0.78 -4.55 0.96
C VAL A 80 -2.05 -5.09 0.32
N GLY A 81 -2.37 -6.35 0.57
CA GLY A 81 -3.64 -6.92 0.14
C GLY A 81 -3.94 -8.22 0.86
N ARG A 82 -5.12 -8.78 0.62
CA ARG A 82 -5.39 -10.16 1.05
C ARG A 82 -4.74 -11.11 0.05
N ALA A 83 -4.10 -12.16 0.56
CA ALA A 83 -3.76 -13.31 -0.28
C ALA A 83 -5.05 -14.11 -0.55
N THR A 84 -5.35 -14.37 -1.83
CA THR A 84 -6.28 -15.43 -2.22
C THR A 84 -5.60 -16.39 -3.19
N GLY A 85 -4.53 -17.04 -2.75
CA GLY A 85 -4.28 -18.42 -3.11
C GLY A 85 -4.98 -19.30 -2.08
N ALA A 86 -5.25 -20.58 -2.36
CA ALA A 86 -5.72 -21.54 -1.36
C ALA A 86 -4.70 -21.82 -0.22
N ARG A 87 -3.79 -20.88 0.07
CA ARG A 87 -2.73 -20.99 1.06
C ARG A 87 -2.42 -19.62 1.64
N ALA A 88 -2.25 -19.58 2.96
CA ALA A 88 -1.73 -18.41 3.66
C ALA A 88 -0.32 -18.07 3.15
N LEU A 89 0.06 -16.80 3.27
CA LEU A 89 1.45 -16.35 3.14
C LEU A 89 2.29 -17.20 4.10
N GLN A 90 3.26 -17.93 3.56
CA GLN A 90 4.26 -18.63 4.36
C GLN A 90 5.44 -17.67 4.58
N ASP A 91 5.95 -17.68 5.81
CA ASP A 91 7.09 -16.86 6.27
C ASP A 91 8.35 -17.06 5.41
#